data_AF-A0A1W1CFF4-F1
#
_entry.id   AF-A0A1W1CFF4-F1
#
_cell.length_a   1.000
_cell.length_b   1.000
_cell.length_c   1.000
_cell.angle_alpha   90.00
_cell.angle_beta   90.00
_cell.angle_gamma   90.00
#
_symmetry.space_group_name_H-M   'P 1'
#
loop_
_entity.id
_entity.type
_entity.pdbx_description
1 polymer ?
#
loop_
_entity_poly.entity_id
_entity_poly.type
_entity_poly.pdbx_seq_one_letter_code
_entity_poly.pdbx_strand_id
1 'polypeptide(L)'
;MQTQIEKLKEQLDLEFKEHSNDYYTNNFEDNEEYQLQIKDYDDYINSVDIDQIDIKWLVDLSNLHQEYSIFKNEKGQKKEALKHLSISTQYGYLALEYGSKACGCFKDKNPFIIQNKAVFLMSNILLTSNIEEFETVANHLIDSLNGKSCIIKKGYKQSSISWMILQMTSMYLNKPIKLHKSLQAKLELPLKDIVQHFETDDIIQVERLIYLMCDMHIYISNQSYEVHYEKQYAEDGDILGLKYKELFIVGLYQLPFEVLVWLKLRELKGLKNPKEFTHPLMSTNIVKMYLDIKEPLQKPEMLSYVKALIQKIKENCPEFKEQQIQDQAKENLTPLTQEKIAPKTGKYQAILPSGHPQEQDIKLNPFAFHRYNKDDSYIYEDLEEYPLELISWVYLGE
;
A
#
# COMPACT_ATOMS: atom_id res chain seq x y z
N MET A 1 3.22 16.42 29.33
CA MET A 1 3.20 15.27 28.40
C MET A 1 2.29 14.16 28.88
N GLN A 2 2.49 13.59 30.08
CA GLN A 2 1.57 12.55 30.62
C GLN A 2 0.10 13.02 30.63
N THR A 3 -0.15 14.27 31.04
CA THR A 3 -1.47 14.91 30.98
C THR A 3 -2.05 15.03 29.57
N GLN A 4 -1.22 15.19 28.53
CA GLN A 4 -1.71 15.26 27.13
C GLN A 4 -2.10 13.87 26.62
N ILE A 5 -1.37 12.83 27.01
CA ILE A 5 -1.71 11.45 26.66
C ILE A 5 -2.98 11.00 27.39
N GLU A 6 -3.14 11.40 28.66
CA GLU A 6 -4.39 11.21 29.41
C GLU A 6 -5.55 11.91 28.72
N LYS A 7 -5.38 13.15 28.24
CA LYS A 7 -6.39 13.84 27.42
C LYS A 7 -6.74 13.06 26.14
N LEU A 8 -5.77 12.54 25.40
CA LEU A 8 -6.03 11.71 24.21
C LEU A 8 -6.75 10.39 24.57
N LYS A 9 -6.53 9.85 25.78
CA LYS A 9 -7.28 8.71 26.32
C LYS A 9 -8.72 9.05 26.64
N GLU A 10 -8.93 10.14 27.36
CA GLU A 10 -10.27 10.62 27.66
C GLU A 10 -11.07 10.92 26.38
N GLN A 11 -10.42 11.51 25.37
CA GLN A 11 -11.02 11.74 24.05
C GLN A 11 -11.41 10.45 23.34
N LEU A 12 -10.50 9.46 23.30
CA LEU A 12 -10.80 8.15 22.70
C LEU A 12 -11.93 7.43 23.45
N ASP A 13 -11.92 7.48 24.78
CA ASP A 13 -12.96 6.88 25.61
C ASP A 13 -14.31 7.57 25.43
N LEU A 14 -14.33 8.91 25.28
CA LEU A 14 -15.53 9.67 25.00
C LEU A 14 -16.12 9.29 23.63
N GLU A 15 -15.29 9.26 22.59
CA GLU A 15 -15.68 8.87 21.22
C GLU A 15 -16.22 7.43 21.21
N PHE A 16 -15.50 6.49 21.84
CA PHE A 16 -16.00 5.13 21.99
C PHE A 16 -17.33 5.07 22.73
N LYS A 17 -17.55 5.93 23.73
CA LYS A 17 -18.79 6.01 24.50
C LYS A 17 -19.93 6.68 23.72
N GLU A 18 -19.68 7.74 22.97
CA GLU A 18 -20.69 8.40 22.13
C GLU A 18 -21.14 7.47 20.99
N HIS A 19 -20.21 6.71 20.43
CA HIS A 19 -20.51 5.64 19.48
C HIS A 19 -20.92 4.29 20.15
N SER A 20 -20.93 4.20 21.50
CA SER A 20 -21.08 2.93 22.25
C SER A 20 -22.49 2.39 22.38
N ASN A 21 -23.54 3.15 22.03
CA ASN A 21 -24.87 2.62 22.27
C ASN A 21 -25.19 1.39 21.40
N ASP A 22 -24.51 1.17 20.26
CA ASP A 22 -24.68 -0.07 19.48
C ASP A 22 -23.41 -0.62 18.79
N TYR A 23 -22.47 0.22 18.34
CA TYR A 23 -21.38 -0.23 17.47
C TYR A 23 -20.32 -1.09 18.18
N TYR A 24 -19.51 -0.51 19.07
CA TYR A 24 -18.30 -1.18 19.58
C TYR A 24 -18.52 -2.12 20.79
N THR A 25 -19.69 -2.04 21.44
CA THR A 25 -20.02 -2.76 22.68
C THR A 25 -20.46 -4.20 22.45
N ASN A 26 -21.15 -4.48 21.35
CA ASN A 26 -21.50 -5.83 20.93
C ASN A 26 -20.28 -6.56 20.33
N ASN A 27 -20.31 -7.90 20.28
CA ASN A 27 -19.37 -8.59 19.40
C ASN A 27 -19.66 -8.13 17.97
N PHE A 28 -18.62 -7.96 17.15
CA PHE A 28 -18.78 -7.52 15.76
C PHE A 28 -19.79 -8.39 14.99
N GLU A 29 -19.75 -9.70 15.25
CA GLU A 29 -20.64 -10.70 14.65
C GLU A 29 -22.10 -10.55 15.09
N ASP A 30 -22.34 -9.99 16.27
CA ASP A 30 -23.67 -9.81 16.87
C ASP A 30 -24.25 -8.40 16.62
N ASN A 31 -23.50 -7.51 15.97
CA ASN A 31 -23.97 -6.15 15.68
C ASN A 31 -24.90 -6.18 14.45
N GLU A 32 -26.20 -6.01 14.67
CA GLU A 32 -27.23 -6.06 13.63
C GLU A 32 -27.00 -5.06 12.50
N GLU A 33 -26.50 -3.86 12.81
CA GLU A 33 -26.25 -2.83 11.81
C GLU A 33 -25.12 -3.22 10.85
N TYR A 34 -24.04 -3.79 11.35
CA TYR A 34 -22.96 -4.29 10.50
C TYR A 34 -23.38 -5.51 9.69
N GLN A 35 -24.19 -6.40 10.26
CA GLN A 35 -24.75 -7.52 9.49
C GLN A 35 -25.67 -7.03 8.37
N LEU A 36 -26.48 -6.01 8.62
CA LEU A 36 -27.30 -5.36 7.59
C LEU A 36 -26.43 -4.70 6.51
N GLN A 37 -25.40 -3.95 6.89
CA GLN A 37 -24.48 -3.34 5.92
C GLN A 37 -23.78 -4.40 5.05
N ILE A 38 -23.28 -5.50 5.64
CA ILE A 38 -22.65 -6.60 4.90
C ILE A 38 -23.63 -7.23 3.92
N LYS A 39 -24.87 -7.48 4.36
CA LYS A 39 -25.91 -8.04 3.50
C LYS A 39 -26.26 -7.11 2.34
N ASP A 40 -26.42 -5.81 2.62
CA ASP A 40 -26.69 -4.80 1.60
C ASP A 40 -25.55 -4.74 0.57
N TYR A 41 -24.29 -4.99 0.98
CA TYR A 41 -23.16 -5.11 0.06
C TYR A 41 -23.19 -6.38 -0.78
N ASP A 42 -23.52 -7.54 -0.22
CA ASP A 42 -23.69 -8.78 -0.99
C ASP A 42 -24.79 -8.60 -2.06
N ASP A 43 -25.93 -8.03 -1.69
CA ASP A 43 -27.05 -7.79 -2.61
C ASP A 43 -26.67 -6.75 -3.69
N TYR A 44 -25.96 -5.68 -3.32
CA TYR A 44 -25.51 -4.67 -4.28
C TYR A 44 -24.47 -5.22 -5.26
N ILE A 45 -23.38 -5.85 -4.77
CA ILE A 45 -22.30 -6.34 -5.64
C ILE A 45 -22.86 -7.31 -6.67
N ASN A 46 -23.86 -8.12 -6.31
CA ASN A 46 -24.48 -9.05 -7.25
C ASN A 46 -25.44 -8.37 -8.25
N SER A 47 -26.07 -7.25 -7.88
CA SER A 47 -27.09 -6.59 -8.70
C SER A 47 -26.57 -5.47 -9.61
N VAL A 48 -25.37 -4.93 -9.37
CA VAL A 48 -24.83 -3.83 -10.17
C VAL A 48 -23.79 -4.25 -11.22
N ASP A 49 -23.72 -3.46 -12.28
CA ASP A 49 -22.65 -3.53 -13.27
C ASP A 49 -21.29 -3.19 -12.64
N ILE A 50 -20.22 -3.76 -13.21
CA ILE A 50 -18.84 -3.54 -12.73
C ILE A 50 -18.47 -2.06 -12.69
N ASP A 51 -18.99 -1.25 -13.63
CA ASP A 51 -18.78 0.19 -13.71
C ASP A 51 -19.36 0.98 -12.52
N GLN A 52 -20.24 0.36 -11.73
CA GLN A 52 -20.87 0.99 -10.57
C GLN A 52 -20.13 0.68 -9.26
N ILE A 53 -19.27 -0.34 -9.27
CA ILE A 53 -18.62 -0.88 -8.07
C ILE A 53 -17.44 0.00 -7.63
N ASP A 54 -17.36 0.27 -6.32
CA ASP A 54 -16.35 1.15 -5.72
C ASP A 54 -15.49 0.39 -4.71
N ILE A 55 -14.16 0.55 -4.83
CA ILE A 55 -13.16 -0.03 -3.92
C ILE A 55 -13.16 0.66 -2.56
N LYS A 56 -13.80 1.83 -2.44
CA LYS A 56 -14.04 2.52 -1.18
C LYS A 56 -14.61 1.61 -0.08
N TRP A 57 -15.41 0.60 -0.43
CA TRP A 57 -15.98 -0.30 0.58
C TRP A 57 -14.93 -1.14 1.28
N LEU A 58 -13.96 -1.68 0.54
CA LEU A 58 -12.83 -2.39 1.15
C LEU A 58 -12.02 -1.47 2.07
N VAL A 59 -11.89 -0.19 1.71
CA VAL A 59 -11.24 0.82 2.56
C VAL A 59 -12.05 1.08 3.83
N ASP A 60 -13.37 1.23 3.73
CA ASP A 60 -14.23 1.48 4.88
C ASP A 60 -14.28 0.29 5.83
N LEU A 61 -14.40 -0.93 5.31
CA LEU A 61 -14.30 -2.18 6.09
C LEU A 61 -12.95 -2.32 6.79
N SER A 62 -11.87 -1.97 6.09
CA SER A 62 -10.54 -1.97 6.67
C SER A 62 -10.43 -0.99 7.84
N ASN A 63 -10.92 0.24 7.68
CA ASN A 63 -10.92 1.25 8.75
C ASN A 63 -11.79 0.82 9.93
N LEU A 64 -12.96 0.26 9.66
CA LEU A 64 -13.88 -0.21 10.68
C LEU A 64 -13.23 -1.30 11.56
N HIS A 65 -12.67 -2.33 10.92
CA HIS A 65 -11.97 -3.39 11.66
C HIS A 65 -10.73 -2.87 12.37
N GLN A 66 -10.07 -1.82 11.86
CA GLN A 66 -8.99 -1.15 12.58
C GLN A 66 -9.48 -0.51 13.88
N GLU A 67 -10.60 0.23 13.84
CA GLU A 67 -11.18 0.86 15.03
C GLU A 67 -11.62 -0.20 16.06
N TYR A 68 -12.23 -1.29 15.60
CA TYR A 68 -12.54 -2.43 16.46
C TYR A 68 -11.29 -3.06 17.08
N SER A 69 -10.21 -3.24 16.31
CA SER A 69 -8.96 -3.76 16.85
C SER A 69 -8.45 -2.87 17.98
N ILE A 70 -8.47 -1.55 17.79
CA ILE A 70 -8.01 -0.59 18.79
C ILE A 70 -8.89 -0.66 20.03
N PHE A 71 -10.21 -0.64 19.87
CA PHE A 71 -11.16 -0.77 20.97
C PHE A 71 -10.94 -2.06 21.78
N LYS A 72 -10.88 -3.22 21.11
CA LYS A 72 -10.68 -4.51 21.78
C LYS A 72 -9.33 -4.57 22.50
N ASN A 73 -8.28 -3.96 21.93
CA ASN A 73 -6.98 -3.87 22.57
C ASN A 73 -7.03 -3.03 23.87
N GLU A 74 -7.71 -1.88 23.85
CA GLU A 74 -7.87 -1.05 25.06
C GLU A 74 -8.72 -1.73 26.14
N LYS A 75 -9.62 -2.64 25.77
CA LYS A 75 -10.33 -3.53 26.71
C LYS A 75 -9.51 -4.74 27.18
N GLY A 76 -8.25 -4.85 26.78
CA GLY A 76 -7.37 -5.98 27.12
C GLY A 76 -7.70 -7.28 26.38
N GLN A 77 -8.54 -7.23 25.34
CA GLN A 77 -8.99 -8.38 24.54
C GLN A 77 -8.03 -8.63 23.36
N LYS A 78 -6.75 -8.89 23.66
CA LYS A 78 -5.66 -8.97 22.66
C LYS A 78 -5.94 -9.92 21.50
N LYS A 79 -6.55 -11.09 21.75
CA LYS A 79 -6.86 -12.07 20.69
C LYS A 79 -7.85 -11.52 19.67
N GLU A 80 -8.93 -10.90 20.13
CA GLU A 80 -9.94 -10.29 19.25
C GLU A 80 -9.37 -9.06 18.53
N ALA A 81 -8.53 -8.27 19.22
CA ALA A 81 -7.83 -7.16 18.60
C ALA A 81 -7.00 -7.63 17.39
N LEU A 82 -6.16 -8.66 17.58
CA LEU A 82 -5.33 -9.21 16.49
C LEU A 82 -6.16 -9.84 15.35
N LYS A 83 -7.30 -10.49 15.67
CA LYS A 83 -8.25 -10.99 14.66
C LYS A 83 -8.74 -9.83 13.78
N HIS A 84 -9.23 -8.75 14.39
CA HIS A 84 -9.72 -7.59 13.65
C HIS A 84 -8.61 -6.82 12.91
N LEU A 85 -7.41 -6.72 13.48
CA LEU A 85 -6.26 -6.13 12.79
C LEU A 85 -5.88 -6.94 11.53
N SER A 86 -5.93 -8.26 11.61
CA SER A 86 -5.70 -9.13 10.45
C SER A 86 -6.75 -8.89 9.35
N ILE A 87 -8.03 -8.79 9.73
CA ILE A 87 -9.12 -8.48 8.79
C ILE A 87 -8.93 -7.10 8.16
N SER A 88 -8.65 -6.09 8.98
CA SER A 88 -8.34 -4.74 8.52
C SER A 88 -7.22 -4.73 7.49
N THR A 89 -6.13 -5.42 7.80
CA THR A 89 -4.96 -5.54 6.92
C THR A 89 -5.31 -6.21 5.60
N GLN A 90 -6.03 -7.34 5.64
CA GLN A 90 -6.41 -8.09 4.45
C GLN A 90 -7.27 -7.24 3.50
N TYR A 91 -8.26 -6.51 4.01
CA TYR A 91 -9.09 -5.64 3.17
C TYR A 91 -8.35 -4.39 2.70
N GLY A 92 -7.43 -3.86 3.52
CA GLY A 92 -6.54 -2.77 3.12
C GLY A 92 -5.64 -3.17 1.95
N TYR A 93 -5.04 -4.36 2.01
CA TYR A 93 -4.26 -4.94 0.92
C TYR A 93 -5.09 -5.09 -0.34
N LEU A 94 -6.26 -5.74 -0.25
CA LEU A 94 -7.13 -5.96 -1.41
C LEU A 94 -7.59 -4.64 -2.03
N ALA A 95 -7.90 -3.63 -1.21
CA ALA A 95 -8.25 -2.30 -1.72
C ALA A 95 -7.12 -1.68 -2.54
N LEU A 96 -5.88 -1.78 -2.06
CA LEU A 96 -4.72 -1.21 -2.73
C LEU A 96 -4.33 -1.99 -3.99
N GLU A 97 -4.28 -3.31 -3.89
CA GLU A 97 -3.90 -4.21 -4.98
C GLU A 97 -4.89 -4.11 -6.14
N TYR A 98 -6.16 -4.37 -5.87
CA TYR A 98 -7.19 -4.34 -6.91
C TYR A 98 -7.56 -2.91 -7.30
N GLY A 99 -7.35 -1.93 -6.42
CA GLY A 99 -7.46 -0.51 -6.76
C GLY A 99 -6.45 -0.10 -7.82
N SER A 100 -5.20 -0.53 -7.68
CA SER A 100 -4.18 -0.24 -8.67
C SER A 100 -4.51 -0.92 -10.01
N LYS A 101 -4.89 -2.20 -9.95
CA LYS A 101 -5.16 -2.99 -11.16
C LYS A 101 -6.44 -2.64 -11.90
N ALA A 102 -7.36 -1.95 -11.22
CA ALA A 102 -8.58 -1.47 -11.82
C ALA A 102 -8.44 -0.05 -12.43
N CYS A 103 -7.25 0.52 -12.42
CA CYS A 103 -6.98 1.82 -13.02
C CYS A 103 -7.27 1.84 -14.52
N GLY A 104 -8.16 2.75 -14.94
CA GLY A 104 -8.57 2.86 -16.34
C GLY A 104 -9.63 1.85 -16.79
N CYS A 105 -10.08 0.93 -15.92
CA CYS A 105 -11.19 0.04 -16.23
C CYS A 105 -12.54 0.76 -16.17
N PHE A 106 -12.71 1.66 -15.20
CA PHE A 106 -13.98 2.31 -14.93
C PHE A 106 -14.03 3.68 -15.61
N LYS A 107 -15.03 3.91 -16.46
CA LYS A 107 -15.15 5.12 -17.31
C LYS A 107 -15.20 6.42 -16.51
N ASP A 108 -15.87 6.43 -15.34
CA ASP A 108 -16.14 7.64 -14.56
C ASP A 108 -15.78 7.53 -13.07
N LYS A 109 -15.31 6.37 -12.61
CA LYS A 109 -14.97 6.08 -11.20
C LYS A 109 -13.59 5.46 -11.11
N ASN A 110 -12.54 6.27 -11.27
CA ASN A 110 -11.20 5.78 -10.91
C ASN A 110 -11.21 5.33 -9.44
N PRO A 111 -10.62 4.17 -9.10
CA PRO A 111 -10.54 3.65 -7.73
C PRO A 111 -9.55 4.49 -6.92
N PHE A 112 -9.90 5.75 -6.72
CA PHE A 112 -9.08 6.74 -6.07
C PHE A 112 -9.23 6.60 -4.56
N ILE A 113 -8.13 6.26 -3.93
CA ILE A 113 -8.00 6.28 -2.48
C ILE A 113 -7.23 7.54 -2.11
N ILE A 114 -7.75 8.31 -1.16
CA ILE A 114 -7.05 9.48 -0.64
C ILE A 114 -5.67 9.03 -0.10
N GLN A 115 -4.60 9.75 -0.47
CA GLN A 115 -3.22 9.37 -0.15
C GLN A 115 -3.01 8.97 1.31
N ASN A 116 -3.55 9.73 2.28
CA ASN A 116 -3.39 9.41 3.71
C ASN A 116 -4.01 8.06 4.08
N LYS A 117 -5.18 7.75 3.52
CA LYS A 117 -5.81 6.45 3.71
C LYS A 117 -4.96 5.35 3.08
N ALA A 118 -4.55 5.53 1.82
CA ALA A 118 -3.75 4.54 1.11
C ALA A 118 -2.42 4.23 1.81
N VAL A 119 -1.71 5.25 2.28
CA VAL A 119 -0.44 5.09 3.01
C VAL A 119 -0.67 4.45 4.38
N PHE A 120 -1.77 4.77 5.07
CA PHE A 120 -2.14 4.09 6.30
C PHE A 120 -2.41 2.59 6.07
N LEU A 121 -3.19 2.24 5.04
CA LEU A 121 -3.45 0.84 4.68
C LEU A 121 -2.16 0.08 4.36
N MET A 122 -1.27 0.67 3.56
CA MET A 122 0.07 0.14 3.28
C MET A 122 0.88 -0.05 4.58
N SER A 123 0.82 0.93 5.48
CA SER A 123 1.52 0.89 6.77
C SER A 123 1.02 -0.26 7.63
N ASN A 124 -0.29 -0.54 7.67
CA ASN A 124 -0.83 -1.68 8.41
C ASN A 124 -0.32 -3.03 7.87
N ILE A 125 -0.19 -3.17 6.55
CA ILE A 125 0.35 -4.38 5.92
C ILE A 125 1.82 -4.60 6.36
N LEU A 126 2.62 -3.53 6.36
CA LEU A 126 3.99 -3.56 6.87
C LEU A 126 4.05 -3.92 8.36
N LEU A 127 3.24 -3.25 9.19
CA LEU A 127 3.27 -3.38 10.65
C LEU A 127 2.72 -4.73 11.14
N THR A 128 1.93 -5.42 10.32
CA THR A 128 1.51 -6.80 10.58
C THR A 128 2.46 -7.84 9.99
N SER A 129 3.65 -7.42 9.55
CA SER A 129 4.73 -8.26 9.02
C SER A 129 4.40 -8.99 7.70
N ASN A 130 3.39 -8.54 6.94
CA ASN A 130 3.09 -9.07 5.60
C ASN A 130 3.98 -8.43 4.52
N ILE A 131 5.28 -8.77 4.53
CA ILE A 131 6.30 -8.02 3.77
C ILE A 131 6.08 -8.06 2.25
N GLU A 132 5.82 -9.24 1.66
CA GLU A 132 5.61 -9.36 0.21
C GLU A 132 4.40 -8.53 -0.28
N GLU A 133 3.32 -8.54 0.49
CA GLU A 133 2.13 -7.74 0.20
C GLU A 133 2.41 -6.25 0.33
N PHE A 134 3.17 -5.85 1.36
CA PHE A 134 3.62 -4.48 1.56
C PHE A 134 4.44 -4.00 0.37
N GLU A 135 5.45 -4.75 -0.07
CA GLU A 135 6.30 -4.37 -1.20
C GLU A 135 5.48 -4.24 -2.49
N THR A 136 4.52 -5.13 -2.70
CA THR A 136 3.58 -5.07 -3.83
C THR A 136 2.77 -3.79 -3.84
N VAL A 137 2.08 -3.47 -2.75
CA VAL A 137 1.23 -2.26 -2.71
C VAL A 137 2.04 -0.97 -2.63
N ALA A 138 3.21 -0.99 -1.99
CA ALA A 138 4.14 0.14 -1.97
C ALA A 138 4.61 0.48 -3.39
N ASN A 139 4.89 -0.55 -4.20
CA ASN A 139 5.21 -0.38 -5.60
C ASN A 139 4.08 0.31 -6.37
N HIS A 140 2.82 -0.10 -6.15
CA HIS A 140 1.63 0.55 -6.75
C HIS A 140 1.51 2.01 -6.37
N LEU A 141 1.69 2.35 -5.08
CA LEU A 141 1.62 3.73 -4.61
C LEU A 141 2.71 4.60 -5.23
N ILE A 142 3.96 4.11 -5.28
CA ILE A 142 5.07 4.82 -5.93
C ILE A 142 4.82 4.99 -7.45
N ASP A 143 4.29 3.96 -8.10
CA ASP A 143 3.93 4.01 -9.53
C ASP A 143 2.81 5.00 -9.80
N SER A 144 1.84 5.13 -8.89
CA SER A 144 0.81 6.17 -8.97
C SER A 144 1.42 7.57 -8.93
N LEU A 145 2.33 7.85 -7.99
CA LEU A 145 3.03 9.14 -7.92
C LEU A 145 3.85 9.44 -9.19
N ASN A 146 4.38 8.38 -9.81
CA ASN A 146 5.13 8.45 -11.06
C ASN A 146 4.24 8.52 -12.32
N GLY A 147 2.91 8.49 -12.15
CA GLY A 147 1.93 8.59 -13.24
C GLY A 147 1.71 7.30 -14.03
N LYS A 148 2.10 6.14 -13.48
CA LYS A 148 1.87 4.81 -14.06
C LYS A 148 0.61 4.12 -13.53
N SER A 149 0.13 4.52 -12.36
CA SER A 149 -1.14 4.08 -11.75
C SER A 149 -1.98 5.30 -11.36
N CYS A 150 -3.24 5.08 -11.02
CA CYS A 150 -4.22 6.12 -10.70
C CYS A 150 -4.67 6.11 -9.23
N ILE A 151 -4.26 5.10 -8.44
CA ILE A 151 -4.86 4.81 -7.13
C ILE A 151 -4.76 5.98 -6.13
N ILE A 152 -3.65 6.71 -6.11
CA ILE A 152 -3.48 7.93 -5.29
C ILE A 152 -3.17 9.17 -6.14
N LYS A 153 -3.37 9.09 -7.47
CA LYS A 153 -2.96 10.09 -8.46
C LYS A 153 -1.49 10.50 -8.24
N LYS A 154 -1.17 11.78 -8.43
CA LYS A 154 0.16 12.39 -8.25
C LYS A 154 0.45 12.80 -6.80
N GLY A 155 -0.35 12.35 -5.83
CA GLY A 155 -0.26 12.72 -4.41
C GLY A 155 -0.97 14.03 -4.04
N TYR A 156 -0.77 14.46 -2.80
CA TYR A 156 -1.44 15.60 -2.17
C TYR A 156 -0.46 16.45 -1.35
N LYS A 157 -0.50 17.78 -1.52
CA LYS A 157 0.48 18.72 -0.94
C LYS A 157 0.36 18.92 0.58
N GLN A 158 -0.74 18.48 1.19
CA GLN A 158 -1.00 18.64 2.64
C GLN A 158 -0.87 17.30 3.40
N SER A 159 -0.24 16.30 2.78
CA SER A 159 -0.09 14.95 3.32
C SER A 159 1.38 14.67 3.71
N SER A 160 1.95 15.52 4.56
CA SER A 160 3.36 15.49 4.98
C SER A 160 3.78 14.16 5.62
N ILE A 161 2.99 13.60 6.55
CA ILE A 161 3.27 12.29 7.17
C ILE A 161 3.30 11.20 6.09
N SER A 162 2.30 11.18 5.22
CA SER A 162 2.24 10.21 4.13
C SER A 162 3.41 10.35 3.16
N TRP A 163 3.82 11.58 2.86
CA TRP A 163 4.98 11.86 2.01
C TRP A 163 6.31 11.45 2.66
N MET A 164 6.43 11.59 3.98
CA MET A 164 7.58 11.06 4.71
C MET A 164 7.65 9.53 4.58
N ILE A 165 6.53 8.84 4.87
CA ILE A 165 6.45 7.37 4.77
C ILE A 165 6.74 6.87 3.36
N LEU A 166 6.17 7.50 2.33
CA LEU A 166 6.41 7.13 0.93
C LEU A 166 7.86 7.36 0.51
N GLN A 167 8.53 8.41 1.00
CA GLN A 167 9.96 8.63 0.75
C GLN A 167 10.83 7.56 1.42
N MET A 168 10.58 7.23 2.69
CA MET A 168 11.30 6.15 3.36
C MET A 168 11.08 4.80 2.69
N THR A 169 9.83 4.52 2.27
CA THR A 169 9.48 3.31 1.54
C THR A 169 10.19 3.24 0.18
N SER A 170 10.24 4.37 -0.54
CA SER A 170 11.00 4.50 -1.80
C SER A 170 12.50 4.24 -1.61
N MET A 171 13.09 4.71 -0.51
CA MET A 171 14.49 4.42 -0.16
C MET A 171 14.72 2.96 0.22
N TYR A 172 13.77 2.34 0.93
CA TYR A 172 13.82 0.91 1.27
C TYR A 172 13.77 0.03 0.01
N LEU A 173 12.81 0.28 -0.89
CA LEU A 173 12.62 -0.49 -2.12
C LEU A 173 13.61 -0.15 -3.25
N ASN A 174 14.49 0.83 -3.04
CA ASN A 174 15.34 1.40 -4.09
C ASN A 174 14.54 1.80 -5.36
N LYS A 175 13.33 2.33 -5.18
CA LYS A 175 12.43 2.72 -6.27
C LYS A 175 12.16 4.22 -6.21
N PRO A 176 12.79 5.05 -7.06
CA PRO A 176 12.73 6.50 -6.93
C PRO A 176 11.33 7.07 -7.25
N ILE A 177 10.90 8.04 -6.45
CA ILE A 177 9.74 8.89 -6.76
C ILE A 177 10.22 10.07 -7.62
N LYS A 178 9.59 10.28 -8.78
CA LYS A 178 9.86 11.42 -9.67
C LYS A 178 9.22 12.69 -9.10
N LEU A 179 9.88 13.30 -8.12
CA LEU A 179 9.35 14.43 -7.34
C LEU A 179 8.79 15.58 -8.22
N HIS A 180 9.47 15.90 -9.33
CA HIS A 180 9.04 16.95 -10.26
C HIS A 180 7.70 16.68 -10.97
N LYS A 181 7.24 15.42 -11.00
CA LYS A 181 5.93 15.02 -11.57
C LYS A 181 4.84 14.89 -10.50
N SER A 182 5.19 15.06 -9.23
CA SER A 182 4.32 14.81 -8.09
C SER A 182 3.86 16.10 -7.41
N LEU A 183 2.72 16.04 -6.72
CA LEU A 183 2.20 17.11 -5.88
C LEU A 183 2.76 16.95 -4.45
N GLN A 184 4.09 17.02 -4.32
CA GLN A 184 4.80 16.77 -3.07
C GLN A 184 4.43 17.79 -1.99
N ALA A 185 4.21 17.30 -0.77
CA ALA A 185 4.17 18.14 0.43
C ALA A 185 5.58 18.60 0.81
N LYS A 186 5.70 19.83 1.29
CA LYS A 186 6.95 20.30 1.89
C LYS A 186 7.10 19.60 3.25
N LEU A 187 8.13 18.79 3.40
CA LEU A 187 8.45 18.20 4.70
C LEU A 187 9.09 19.26 5.61
N GLU A 188 8.47 19.48 6.76
CA GLU A 188 8.99 20.34 7.83
C GLU A 188 9.57 19.47 8.94
N LEU A 189 10.18 20.09 9.95
CA LEU A 189 10.68 19.36 11.10
C LEU A 189 9.51 18.80 11.93
N PRO A 190 9.62 17.58 12.50
CA PRO A 190 10.76 16.67 12.44
C PRO A 190 10.81 15.77 11.18
N LEU A 191 9.74 15.69 10.38
CA LEU A 191 9.59 14.76 9.24
C LEU A 191 10.76 14.77 8.26
N LYS A 192 11.28 15.97 7.96
CA LYS A 192 12.46 16.12 7.10
C LYS A 192 13.71 15.45 7.69
N ASP A 193 13.95 15.59 8.98
CA ASP A 193 15.14 15.03 9.64
C ASP A 193 15.09 13.50 9.64
N ILE A 194 13.90 12.90 9.77
CA ILE A 194 13.74 11.44 9.70
C ILE A 194 14.11 10.90 8.33
N VAL A 195 13.65 11.55 7.25
CA VAL A 195 14.04 11.12 5.89
C VAL A 195 15.56 11.26 5.69
N GLN A 196 16.16 12.35 6.19
CA GLN A 196 17.60 12.57 6.08
C GLN A 196 18.44 11.59 6.90
N HIS A 197 17.94 11.16 8.05
CA HIS A 197 18.61 10.24 8.97
C HIS A 197 17.98 8.84 8.95
N PHE A 198 17.28 8.48 7.88
CA PHE A 198 16.56 7.21 7.76
C PHE A 198 17.47 6.01 8.10
N GLU A 199 18.70 6.06 7.61
CA GLU A 199 19.72 5.01 7.74
C GLU A 199 20.73 5.23 8.88
N THR A 200 20.49 6.18 9.78
CA THR A 200 21.46 6.44 10.87
C THR A 200 21.63 5.22 11.78
N ASP A 201 22.85 4.90 12.18
CA ASP A 201 23.15 3.89 13.22
C ASP A 201 23.23 4.48 14.63
N ASP A 202 23.15 5.81 14.76
CA ASP A 202 23.16 6.49 16.05
C ASP A 202 21.81 6.33 16.76
N ILE A 203 21.77 5.40 17.71
CA ILE A 203 20.58 5.11 18.53
C ILE A 203 20.09 6.32 19.33
N ILE A 204 20.98 7.22 19.76
CA ILE A 204 20.58 8.43 20.49
C ILE A 204 19.83 9.37 19.55
N GLN A 205 20.31 9.50 18.31
CA GLN A 205 19.62 10.26 17.27
C GLN A 205 18.28 9.61 16.90
N VAL A 206 18.19 8.28 16.83
CA VAL A 206 16.92 7.58 16.60
C VAL A 206 15.92 7.88 17.70
N GLU A 207 16.31 7.71 18.97
CA GLU A 207 15.44 7.98 20.12
C GLU A 207 14.97 9.44 20.17
N ARG A 208 15.87 10.38 19.88
CA ARG A 208 15.52 11.81 19.77
C ARG A 208 14.44 12.04 18.69
N LEU A 209 14.58 11.43 17.51
CA LEU A 209 13.63 11.59 16.42
C LEU A 209 12.28 10.95 16.73
N ILE A 210 12.28 9.77 17.37
CA ILE A 210 11.04 9.13 17.88
C ILE A 210 10.30 10.09 18.80
N TYR A 211 11.01 10.68 19.77
CA TYR A 211 10.41 11.60 20.72
C TYR A 211 9.79 12.80 20.01
N LEU A 212 10.51 13.43 19.08
CA LEU A 212 10.00 14.57 18.30
C LEU A 212 8.78 14.21 17.43
N MET A 213 8.78 13.01 16.83
CA MET A 213 7.63 12.53 16.06
C MET A 213 6.41 12.30 16.95
N CYS A 214 6.58 11.72 18.14
CA CYS A 214 5.48 11.53 19.06
C CYS A 214 4.90 12.86 19.56
N ASP A 215 5.73 13.87 19.84
CA ASP A 215 5.26 15.22 20.19
C ASP A 215 4.44 15.84 19.04
N MET A 216 4.95 15.72 17.80
CA MET A 216 4.24 16.19 16.60
C MET A 216 2.92 15.46 16.41
N HIS A 217 2.89 14.14 16.61
CA HIS A 217 1.69 13.32 16.52
C HIS A 217 0.62 13.83 17.50
N ILE A 218 0.97 13.96 18.79
CA ILE A 218 0.06 14.47 19.84
C ILE A 218 -0.47 15.87 19.48
N TYR A 219 0.39 16.74 18.95
CA TYR A 219 -0.03 18.06 18.50
C TYR A 219 -1.07 17.97 17.38
N ILE A 220 -0.82 17.17 16.34
CA ILE A 220 -1.75 16.96 15.22
C ILE A 220 -3.07 16.33 15.70
N SER A 221 -3.02 15.35 16.61
CA SER A 221 -4.20 14.71 17.17
C SER A 221 -5.10 15.71 17.92
N ASN A 222 -4.51 16.57 18.76
CA ASN A 222 -5.27 17.60 19.47
C ASN A 222 -5.95 18.58 18.51
N GLN A 223 -5.24 19.04 17.47
CA GLN A 223 -5.80 19.93 16.46
C GLN A 223 -6.91 19.25 15.64
N SER A 224 -6.73 17.98 15.29
CA SER A 224 -7.71 17.20 14.53
C SER A 224 -8.99 17.00 15.33
N TYR A 225 -8.87 16.72 16.63
CA TYR A 225 -10.00 16.59 17.55
C TYR A 225 -10.79 17.90 17.69
N GLU A 226 -10.12 19.03 17.92
CA GLU A 226 -10.77 20.34 18.06
C GLU A 226 -11.59 20.70 16.82
N VAL A 227 -11.06 20.45 15.62
CA VAL A 227 -11.77 20.70 14.35
C VAL A 227 -12.93 19.73 14.12
N HIS A 228 -12.85 18.48 14.58
CA HIS A 228 -13.92 17.49 14.42
C HIS A 228 -15.20 17.94 15.16
N TYR A 229 -15.06 18.41 16.40
CA TYR A 229 -16.17 18.88 17.22
C TYR A 229 -16.73 20.23 16.75
N GLU A 230 -15.89 21.15 16.25
CA GLU A 230 -16.37 22.45 15.76
C GLU A 230 -17.14 22.34 14.43
N LYS A 231 -16.88 21.32 13.60
CA LYS A 231 -17.49 21.17 12.26
C LYS A 231 -18.64 20.18 12.15
N GLN A 232 -18.99 19.43 13.20
CA GLN A 232 -20.25 18.68 13.23
C GLN A 232 -21.50 19.58 13.10
N TYR A 233 -21.33 20.91 13.15
CA TYR A 233 -22.39 21.92 12.99
C TYR A 233 -22.31 22.76 11.69
N ALA A 234 -21.43 22.43 10.74
CA ALA A 234 -21.36 23.14 9.45
C ALA A 234 -22.16 22.38 8.38
N GLU A 235 -23.40 22.84 8.12
CA GLU A 235 -24.38 22.23 7.20
C GLU A 235 -24.02 22.27 5.71
N ASP A 236 -22.95 22.96 5.32
CA ASP A 236 -22.61 23.06 3.91
C ASP A 236 -21.49 22.09 3.54
N GLY A 237 -21.84 21.16 2.65
CA GLY A 237 -21.04 20.07 2.07
C GLY A 237 -19.83 20.54 1.24
N ASP A 238 -19.13 21.55 1.73
CA ASP A 238 -17.92 22.04 1.13
C ASP A 238 -16.71 21.26 1.66
N ILE A 239 -15.98 20.72 0.70
CA ILE A 239 -14.77 19.88 0.77
C ILE A 239 -13.57 20.69 1.35
N LEU A 240 -13.85 21.79 2.07
CA LEU A 240 -12.94 22.64 2.84
C LEU A 240 -12.68 22.11 4.27
N GLY A 241 -13.42 21.09 4.72
CA GLY A 241 -13.14 20.32 5.94
C GLY A 241 -11.83 19.51 5.91
N LEU A 242 -11.20 19.38 4.73
CA LEU A 242 -10.04 18.49 4.50
C LEU A 242 -8.67 19.02 4.96
N LYS A 243 -8.58 20.22 5.54
CA LYS A 243 -7.27 20.83 5.87
C LYS A 243 -6.47 20.11 6.97
N TYR A 244 -7.06 19.18 7.71
CA TYR A 244 -6.40 18.47 8.83
C TYR A 244 -6.56 16.95 8.77
N LYS A 245 -6.30 16.35 7.60
CA LYS A 245 -6.67 14.94 7.28
C LYS A 245 -5.58 13.89 7.41
N GLU A 246 -4.49 14.18 8.12
CA GLU A 246 -3.44 13.15 8.32
C GLU A 246 -3.91 12.04 9.25
N LEU A 247 -4.70 12.39 10.27
CA LEU A 247 -5.37 11.45 11.17
C LEU A 247 -6.88 11.51 10.88
N PHE A 248 -7.42 10.46 10.27
CA PHE A 248 -8.79 10.43 9.74
C PHE A 248 -9.70 9.40 10.42
N ILE A 249 -9.20 8.69 11.42
CA ILE A 249 -9.96 7.86 12.37
C ILE A 249 -9.46 8.21 13.77
N VAL A 250 -10.37 8.24 14.76
CA VAL A 250 -10.06 8.65 16.14
C VAL A 250 -9.03 7.72 16.77
N GLY A 251 -9.10 6.43 16.46
CA GLY A 251 -8.15 5.44 16.96
C GLY A 251 -6.69 5.74 16.60
N LEU A 252 -6.43 6.55 15.57
CA LEU A 252 -5.06 6.95 15.23
C LEU A 252 -4.46 7.95 16.21
N TYR A 253 -5.25 8.65 17.02
CA TYR A 253 -4.73 9.68 17.94
C TYR A 253 -3.74 9.14 18.98
N GLN A 254 -3.81 7.85 19.30
CA GLN A 254 -2.89 7.19 20.22
C GLN A 254 -1.88 6.26 19.53
N LEU A 255 -1.97 6.15 18.20
CA LEU A 255 -1.15 5.24 17.41
C LEU A 255 -0.21 6.08 16.54
N PRO A 256 1.05 6.31 16.98
CA PRO A 256 2.09 6.95 16.17
C PRO A 256 2.57 5.99 15.07
N PHE A 257 1.68 5.64 14.14
CA PHE A 257 1.93 4.64 13.10
C PHE A 257 3.13 5.03 12.22
N GLU A 258 3.36 6.32 12.03
CA GLU A 258 4.50 6.85 11.29
C GLU A 258 5.85 6.52 11.96
N VAL A 259 5.89 6.50 13.31
CA VAL A 259 7.06 6.07 14.08
C VAL A 259 7.25 4.58 13.91
N LEU A 260 6.16 3.81 14.07
CA LEU A 260 6.19 2.35 13.96
C LEU A 260 6.66 1.90 12.57
N VAL A 261 6.18 2.54 11.51
CA VAL A 261 6.57 2.27 10.12
C VAL A 261 8.06 2.54 9.94
N TRP A 262 8.55 3.68 10.42
CA TRP A 262 9.98 3.99 10.33
C TRP A 262 10.83 2.94 11.04
N LEU A 263 10.46 2.56 12.26
CA LEU A 263 11.15 1.51 13.01
C LEU A 263 11.13 0.16 12.29
N LYS A 264 10.00 -0.24 11.71
CA LYS A 264 9.87 -1.50 10.97
C LYS A 264 10.72 -1.50 9.69
N LEU A 265 10.72 -0.41 8.93
CA LEU A 265 11.58 -0.28 7.75
C LEU A 265 13.07 -0.35 8.12
N ARG A 266 13.47 0.29 9.23
CA ARG A 266 14.84 0.18 9.75
C ARG A 266 15.21 -1.25 10.12
N GLU A 267 14.32 -1.96 10.81
CA GLU A 267 14.50 -3.38 11.16
C GLU A 267 14.71 -4.24 9.91
N LEU A 268 13.90 -4.05 8.86
CA LEU A 268 14.04 -4.76 7.59
C LEU A 268 15.36 -4.46 6.86
N LYS A 269 15.95 -3.28 7.07
CA LYS A 269 17.31 -2.94 6.58
C LYS A 269 18.44 -3.46 7.46
N GLY A 270 18.15 -4.18 8.55
CA GLY A 270 19.14 -4.65 9.50
C GLY A 270 19.69 -3.56 10.43
N LEU A 271 19.06 -2.37 10.45
CA LEU A 271 19.45 -1.27 11.33
C LEU A 271 18.92 -1.50 12.74
N LYS A 272 19.67 -1.02 13.73
CA LYS A 272 19.27 -1.15 15.14
C LYS A 272 18.23 -0.09 15.51
N ASN A 273 17.29 -0.50 16.35
CA ASN A 273 16.30 0.37 16.97
C ASN A 273 16.49 0.41 18.50
N PRO A 274 16.02 1.46 19.19
CA PRO A 274 15.94 1.47 20.66
C PRO A 274 15.13 0.25 21.16
N LYS A 275 15.57 -0.33 22.28
CA LYS A 275 14.86 -1.44 22.94
C LYS A 275 13.78 -0.95 23.90
N GLU A 276 13.96 0.25 24.41
CA GLU A 276 13.07 0.94 25.32
C GLU A 276 12.88 2.35 24.78
N PHE A 277 11.67 2.88 24.96
CA PHE A 277 11.31 4.21 24.49
C PHE A 277 10.98 5.09 25.68
N THR A 278 11.55 6.29 25.69
CA THR A 278 11.35 7.27 26.76
C THR A 278 10.02 8.01 26.64
N HIS A 279 9.50 8.17 25.42
CA HIS A 279 8.25 8.88 25.19
C HIS A 279 7.03 8.03 25.61
N PRO A 280 6.11 8.53 26.47
CA PRO A 280 5.04 7.69 27.01
C PRO A 280 4.00 7.23 25.97
N LEU A 281 3.86 7.95 24.84
CA LEU A 281 3.01 7.50 23.72
C LEU A 281 3.49 6.14 23.18
N MET A 282 4.81 5.88 23.17
CA MET A 282 5.37 4.59 22.74
C MET A 282 5.14 3.47 23.76
N SER A 283 4.61 3.79 24.95
CA SER A 283 4.31 2.84 26.01
C SER A 283 2.83 2.47 26.10
N THR A 284 1.98 2.99 25.20
CA THR A 284 0.55 2.66 25.14
C THR A 284 0.32 1.19 24.76
N ASN A 285 -0.85 0.67 25.10
CA ASN A 285 -1.20 -0.73 24.81
C ASN A 285 -1.22 -0.97 23.30
N ILE A 286 -1.77 -0.03 22.52
CA ILE A 286 -1.85 -0.18 21.07
C ILE A 286 -0.47 -0.20 20.42
N VAL A 287 0.47 0.65 20.85
CA VAL A 287 1.84 0.63 20.35
C VAL A 287 2.54 -0.69 20.68
N LYS A 288 2.42 -1.16 21.92
CA LYS A 288 2.97 -2.46 22.35
C LYS A 288 2.41 -3.61 21.51
N MET A 289 1.11 -3.59 21.23
CA MET A 289 0.47 -4.60 20.38
C MET A 289 1.15 -4.69 19.01
N TYR A 290 1.42 -3.56 18.35
CA TYR A 290 2.13 -3.56 17.05
C TYR A 290 3.60 -3.96 17.16
N LEU A 291 4.32 -3.49 18.18
CA LEU A 291 5.73 -3.86 18.39
C LEU A 291 5.93 -5.35 18.66
N ASP A 292 4.93 -6.00 19.26
CA ASP A 292 4.91 -7.44 19.55
C ASP A 292 4.71 -8.31 18.29
N ILE A 293 4.17 -7.75 17.19
CA ILE A 293 3.94 -8.52 15.96
C ILE A 293 5.26 -8.74 15.23
N LYS A 294 5.78 -9.96 15.34
CA LYS A 294 7.02 -10.38 14.65
C LYS A 294 6.78 -11.18 13.39
N GLU A 295 5.69 -11.93 13.36
CA GLU A 295 5.29 -12.80 12.26
C GLU A 295 3.98 -12.31 11.64
N PRO A 296 3.73 -12.62 10.35
CA PRO A 296 2.45 -12.35 9.70
C PRO A 296 1.26 -12.86 10.53
N LEU A 297 0.24 -12.02 10.67
CA LEU A 297 -1.02 -12.43 11.28
C LEU A 297 -1.74 -13.46 10.41
N GLN A 298 -2.50 -14.37 11.03
CA GLN A 298 -3.30 -15.35 10.31
C GLN A 298 -4.34 -14.64 9.43
N LYS A 299 -4.30 -14.89 8.12
CA LYS A 299 -5.25 -14.32 7.17
C LYS A 299 -6.69 -14.76 7.50
N PRO A 300 -7.66 -13.83 7.48
CA PRO A 300 -9.05 -14.17 7.72
C PRO A 300 -9.65 -14.94 6.55
N GLU A 301 -10.81 -15.55 6.77
CA GLU A 301 -11.65 -15.99 5.67
C GLU A 301 -12.20 -14.76 4.92
N MET A 302 -12.12 -14.82 3.59
CA MET A 302 -12.60 -13.74 2.73
C MET A 302 -14.11 -13.85 2.54
N LEU A 303 -14.81 -12.74 2.79
CA LEU A 303 -16.26 -12.61 2.61
C LEU A 303 -16.69 -12.85 1.16
N SER A 304 -17.93 -13.30 0.96
CA SER A 304 -18.52 -13.64 -0.34
C SER A 304 -18.47 -12.49 -1.34
N TYR A 305 -18.98 -11.31 -0.98
CA TYR A 305 -18.95 -10.15 -1.88
C TYR A 305 -17.52 -9.73 -2.23
N VAL A 306 -16.53 -9.92 -1.35
CA VAL A 306 -15.12 -9.58 -1.64
C VAL A 306 -14.59 -10.51 -2.72
N LYS A 307 -14.88 -11.81 -2.63
CA LYS A 307 -14.54 -12.78 -3.69
C LYS A 307 -15.23 -12.41 -5.01
N ALA A 308 -16.52 -12.06 -4.97
CA ALA A 308 -17.28 -11.66 -6.15
C ALA A 308 -16.74 -10.36 -6.80
N LEU A 309 -16.41 -9.36 -5.98
CA LEU A 309 -15.77 -8.10 -6.39
C LEU A 309 -14.45 -8.38 -7.14
N ILE A 310 -13.56 -9.15 -6.52
CA ILE A 310 -12.27 -9.51 -7.10
C ILE A 310 -12.46 -10.23 -8.43
N GLN A 311 -13.41 -11.16 -8.50
CA GLN A 311 -13.70 -11.91 -9.72
C GLN A 311 -14.20 -10.98 -10.83
N LYS A 312 -15.14 -10.07 -10.53
CA LYS A 312 -15.61 -9.09 -11.51
C LYS A 312 -14.49 -8.17 -12.00
N ILE A 313 -13.58 -7.73 -11.12
CA ILE A 313 -12.42 -6.92 -11.53
C ILE A 313 -11.54 -7.72 -12.50
N LYS A 314 -11.21 -8.97 -12.19
CA LYS A 314 -10.38 -9.84 -13.05
C LYS A 314 -10.98 -10.06 -14.44
N GLU A 315 -12.30 -10.22 -14.54
CA GLU A 315 -13.00 -10.46 -15.81
C GLU A 315 -13.07 -9.21 -16.70
N ASN A 316 -13.15 -8.03 -16.09
CA ASN A 316 -13.46 -6.79 -16.81
C ASN A 316 -12.24 -5.91 -17.06
N CYS A 317 -11.15 -6.07 -16.28
CA CYS A 317 -9.98 -5.19 -16.36
C CYS A 317 -8.86 -5.66 -17.30
N PRO A 318 -8.26 -4.76 -18.12
CA PRO A 318 -7.23 -5.11 -19.11
C PRO A 318 -5.93 -5.68 -18.52
N GLU A 319 -5.42 -5.16 -17.40
CA GLU A 319 -4.14 -5.63 -16.80
C GLU A 319 -4.18 -7.13 -16.47
N PHE A 320 -5.35 -7.65 -16.08
CA PHE A 320 -5.54 -9.07 -15.82
C PHE A 320 -5.70 -9.90 -17.10
N LYS A 321 -6.27 -9.31 -18.15
CA LYS A 321 -6.37 -9.97 -19.46
C LYS A 321 -4.99 -10.12 -20.10
N GLU A 322 -4.11 -9.13 -19.98
CA GLU A 322 -2.73 -9.20 -20.46
C GLU A 322 -1.90 -10.22 -19.68
N GLN A 323 -2.01 -10.28 -18.34
CA GLN A 323 -1.36 -11.32 -17.53
C GLN A 323 -1.86 -12.73 -17.86
N GLN A 324 -3.17 -12.93 -18.04
CA GLN A 324 -3.72 -14.22 -18.44
C GLN A 324 -3.27 -14.66 -19.84
N ILE A 325 -3.14 -13.72 -20.79
CA ILE A 325 -2.61 -14.02 -22.13
C ILE A 325 -1.12 -14.40 -22.04
N GLN A 326 -0.34 -13.73 -21.19
CA GLN A 326 1.08 -14.07 -20.96
C GLN A 326 1.27 -15.41 -20.24
N ASP A 327 0.43 -15.72 -19.26
CA ASP A 327 0.49 -16.98 -18.50
C ASP A 327 -0.02 -18.17 -19.35
N GLN A 328 -1.08 -17.97 -20.14
CA GLN A 328 -1.52 -18.97 -21.14
C GLN A 328 -0.50 -19.13 -22.28
N ALA A 329 0.24 -18.08 -22.65
CA ALA A 329 1.35 -18.20 -23.58
C ALA A 329 2.53 -18.98 -22.95
N LYS A 330 2.80 -18.81 -21.65
CA LYS A 330 3.81 -19.59 -20.90
C LYS A 330 3.41 -21.06 -20.69
N GLU A 331 2.13 -21.36 -20.46
CA GLU A 331 1.63 -22.74 -20.34
C GLU A 331 1.53 -23.46 -21.69
N ASN A 332 1.27 -22.74 -22.79
CA ASN A 332 1.29 -23.30 -24.14
C ASN A 332 2.69 -23.34 -24.77
N LEU A 333 3.69 -22.74 -24.13
CA LEU A 333 5.09 -23.04 -24.39
C LEU A 333 5.37 -24.40 -23.76
N THR A 334 5.20 -25.47 -24.54
CA THR A 334 5.86 -26.73 -24.25
C THR A 334 7.32 -26.39 -23.98
N PRO A 335 7.92 -26.81 -22.84
CA PRO A 335 9.34 -26.63 -22.63
C PRO A 335 10.01 -27.17 -23.89
N LEU A 336 10.74 -26.32 -24.61
CA LEU A 336 11.69 -26.82 -25.58
C LEU A 336 12.57 -27.76 -24.77
N THR A 337 12.38 -29.05 -24.98
CA THR A 337 13.31 -30.07 -24.55
C THR A 337 14.68 -29.54 -24.94
N GLN A 338 15.59 -29.48 -23.96
CA GLN A 338 16.93 -28.89 -24.06
C GLN A 338 17.82 -29.55 -25.13
N GLU A 339 17.27 -30.34 -26.05
CA GLU A 339 17.96 -31.12 -27.07
C GLU A 339 18.07 -30.43 -28.44
N LYS A 340 17.66 -29.16 -28.58
CA LYS A 340 18.06 -28.35 -29.74
C LYS A 340 18.65 -27.02 -29.29
N ILE A 341 19.81 -27.13 -28.64
CA ILE A 341 20.79 -26.04 -28.60
C ILE A 341 21.02 -25.60 -30.04
N ALA A 342 20.72 -24.33 -30.32
CA ALA A 342 21.00 -23.69 -31.61
C ALA A 342 22.48 -23.91 -31.98
N PRO A 343 22.84 -24.05 -33.26
CA PRO A 343 24.23 -24.25 -33.66
C PRO A 343 25.10 -23.15 -33.06
N LYS A 344 26.14 -23.56 -32.31
CA LYS A 344 27.00 -22.69 -31.47
C LYS A 344 27.75 -21.58 -32.22
N THR A 345 27.56 -21.44 -33.53
CA THR A 345 28.15 -20.38 -34.36
C THR A 345 27.24 -20.04 -35.53
N GLY A 346 27.02 -18.74 -35.76
CA GLY A 346 26.40 -18.18 -36.97
C GLY A 346 25.59 -16.92 -36.71
N LYS A 347 24.95 -16.41 -37.76
CA LYS A 347 24.15 -15.19 -37.77
C LYS A 347 22.72 -15.50 -37.40
N TYR A 348 22.18 -14.70 -36.51
CA TYR A 348 20.79 -14.75 -36.09
C TYR A 348 20.13 -13.39 -36.29
N GLN A 349 18.82 -13.38 -36.51
CA GLN A 349 17.97 -12.20 -36.55
C GLN A 349 16.99 -12.22 -35.37
N ALA A 350 16.89 -11.12 -34.64
CA ALA A 350 15.88 -10.92 -33.60
C ALA A 350 14.48 -10.78 -34.21
N ILE A 351 13.51 -11.45 -33.63
CA ILE A 351 12.08 -11.21 -33.83
C ILE A 351 11.52 -10.73 -32.50
N LEU A 352 10.99 -9.50 -32.52
CA LEU A 352 10.28 -8.92 -31.39
C LEU A 352 8.78 -9.23 -31.46
N PRO A 353 8.07 -9.24 -30.32
CA PRO A 353 6.63 -9.41 -30.28
C PRO A 353 5.90 -8.35 -31.11
N SER A 354 4.76 -8.73 -31.69
CA SER A 354 3.90 -7.80 -32.45
C SER A 354 3.47 -6.62 -31.57
N GLY A 355 3.63 -5.40 -32.07
CA GLY A 355 3.31 -4.17 -31.33
C GLY A 355 4.47 -3.61 -30.49
N HIS A 356 5.64 -4.25 -30.51
CA HIS A 356 6.83 -3.69 -29.89
C HIS A 356 7.20 -2.35 -30.55
N PRO A 357 7.53 -1.28 -29.79
CA PRO A 357 7.77 0.06 -30.35
C PRO A 357 8.83 0.11 -31.47
N GLN A 358 9.78 -0.83 -31.46
CA GLN A 358 10.87 -0.96 -32.42
C GLN A 358 10.74 -2.16 -33.36
N GLU A 359 9.58 -2.84 -33.38
CA GLU A 359 9.31 -3.94 -34.33
C GLU A 359 9.55 -3.48 -35.78
N GLN A 360 9.19 -2.23 -36.10
CA GLN A 360 9.44 -1.64 -37.41
C GLN A 360 10.92 -1.32 -37.64
N ASP A 361 11.65 -0.86 -36.64
CA ASP A 361 13.07 -0.51 -36.76
C ASP A 361 13.94 -1.75 -37.04
N ILE A 362 13.65 -2.88 -36.38
CA ILE A 362 14.34 -4.15 -36.63
C ILE A 362 13.95 -4.75 -38.00
N LYS A 363 12.70 -4.57 -38.45
CA LYS A 363 12.29 -4.97 -39.81
C LYS A 363 12.95 -4.14 -40.89
N LEU A 364 13.23 -2.86 -40.61
CA LEU A 364 13.82 -1.91 -41.56
C LEU A 364 15.35 -1.94 -41.58
N ASN A 365 15.99 -2.46 -40.53
CA ASN A 365 17.43 -2.65 -40.48
C ASN A 365 17.78 -4.15 -40.50
N PRO A 366 17.86 -4.79 -41.69
CA PRO A 366 18.20 -6.20 -41.83
C PRO A 366 19.64 -6.53 -41.41
N PHE A 367 20.43 -5.54 -40.97
CA PHE A 367 21.81 -5.71 -40.53
C PHE A 367 22.00 -5.70 -39.00
N ALA A 368 20.92 -5.64 -38.21
CA ALA A 368 20.97 -5.94 -36.78
C ALA A 368 21.23 -7.45 -36.61
N PHE A 369 22.49 -7.85 -36.77
CA PHE A 369 22.93 -9.24 -36.72
C PHE A 369 23.59 -9.56 -35.40
N HIS A 370 23.38 -10.78 -34.93
CA HIS A 370 24.11 -11.35 -33.80
C HIS A 370 25.26 -12.20 -34.30
N ARG A 371 26.39 -12.16 -33.57
CA ARG A 371 27.53 -13.03 -33.82
C ARG A 371 27.80 -13.88 -32.58
N TYR A 372 27.61 -15.19 -32.72
CA TYR A 372 28.15 -16.14 -31.76
C TYR A 372 29.66 -16.27 -31.98
N ASN A 373 30.45 -15.90 -30.97
CA ASN A 373 31.87 -16.17 -30.96
C ASN A 373 32.13 -17.61 -30.50
N LYS A 374 33.28 -18.17 -30.90
CA LYS A 374 33.67 -19.56 -30.56
C LYS A 374 33.88 -19.81 -29.07
N ASP A 375 33.92 -18.76 -28.26
CA ASP A 375 34.17 -18.78 -26.82
C ASP A 375 32.89 -18.61 -25.98
N ASP A 376 31.71 -18.78 -26.59
CA ASP A 376 30.40 -18.59 -25.96
C ASP A 376 30.19 -17.17 -25.39
N SER A 377 30.98 -16.17 -25.84
CA SER A 377 30.77 -14.75 -25.51
C SER A 377 29.68 -14.11 -26.37
N TYR A 378 28.86 -13.27 -25.72
CA TYR A 378 27.75 -12.54 -26.34
C TYR A 378 28.10 -11.06 -26.48
N ILE A 379 27.80 -10.48 -27.64
CA ILE A 379 27.82 -9.04 -27.85
C ILE A 379 26.44 -8.63 -28.38
N TYR A 380 25.78 -7.74 -27.64
CA TYR A 380 24.54 -7.08 -28.06
C TYR A 380 24.94 -5.71 -28.58
N GLU A 381 24.77 -5.45 -29.87
CA GLU A 381 24.75 -4.07 -30.35
C GLU A 381 23.28 -3.63 -30.36
N ASP A 382 22.98 -2.52 -29.68
CA ASP A 382 21.66 -1.87 -29.64
C ASP A 382 20.50 -2.62 -28.94
N LEU A 383 20.76 -3.71 -28.21
CA LEU A 383 19.75 -4.46 -27.43
C LEU A 383 20.06 -4.60 -25.93
N GLU A 384 21.01 -3.83 -25.42
CA GLU A 384 21.56 -3.96 -24.06
C GLU A 384 20.55 -3.62 -22.94
N GLU A 385 19.43 -2.98 -23.28
CA GLU A 385 18.41 -2.53 -22.32
C GLU A 385 17.20 -3.49 -22.18
N TYR A 386 17.20 -4.66 -22.83
CA TYR A 386 15.98 -5.48 -22.96
C TYR A 386 16.05 -6.87 -22.28
N PRO A 387 14.93 -7.36 -21.71
CA PRO A 387 14.84 -8.73 -21.20
C PRO A 387 14.94 -9.74 -22.36
N LEU A 388 16.00 -10.54 -22.35
CA LEU A 388 16.36 -11.48 -23.42
C LEU A 388 15.31 -12.57 -23.62
N GLU A 389 14.57 -12.90 -22.57
CA GLU A 389 13.49 -13.89 -22.58
C GLU A 389 12.29 -13.50 -23.46
N LEU A 390 12.19 -12.24 -23.88
CA LEU A 390 11.11 -11.75 -24.74
C LEU A 390 11.46 -11.72 -26.23
N ILE A 391 12.70 -12.09 -26.59
CA ILE A 391 13.22 -12.02 -27.96
C ILE A 391 13.26 -13.43 -28.56
N SER A 392 12.63 -13.60 -29.72
CA SER A 392 12.74 -14.83 -30.52
C SER A 392 13.85 -14.70 -31.55
N TRP A 393 14.49 -15.80 -31.93
CA TRP A 393 15.67 -15.79 -32.80
C TRP A 393 15.48 -16.65 -34.04
N VAL A 394 15.86 -16.13 -35.21
CA VAL A 394 15.90 -16.89 -36.48
C VAL A 394 17.34 -17.03 -36.96
N TYR A 395 17.77 -18.26 -37.20
CA TYR A 395 19.09 -18.55 -37.77
C TYR A 395 19.13 -18.22 -39.26
N LEU A 396 20.16 -17.47 -39.68
CA LEU A 396 20.34 -17.02 -41.06
C LEU A 396 21.52 -17.69 -41.79
N GLY A 397 22.31 -18.52 -41.11
CA GLY A 397 23.52 -19.16 -41.66
C GLY A 397 24.79 -18.76 -40.93
N GLU A 398 25.96 -19.14 -41.44
CA GLU A 398 27.28 -18.78 -40.87
C GLU A 398 27.72 -17.33 -41.17
#